data_AF-A0A241V6H4-F1
#
_entry.id   AF-A0A241V6H4-F1
#
_cell.length_a   1.000
_cell.length_b   1.000
_cell.length_c   1.000
_cell.angle_alpha   90.00
_cell.angle_beta   90.00
_cell.angle_gamma   90.00
#
_symmetry.space_group_name_H-M   'P 1'
#
loop_
_entity.id
_entity.type
_entity.pdbx_description
1 polymer ?
#
loop_
_entity_poly.entity_id
_entity_poly.type
_entity_poly.pdbx_seq_one_letter_code
_entity_poly.pdbx_strand_id
1 'polypeptide(L)'
;MTVFFKKAERKNAKLRLALAGPTGSGKTLGGLLLAKGIGGRIAVADTENSSAELYEDVVAFEHANIQPPYTPEKFIDAIHAAEKAGFDTLILDSITHEWSGVGGCLEIVDKLSSTTFKGNSWGAWSQVTPRHRKFIDAMLQSSINIIVTMRSKMDTVQVDAGNGKKKVEKVGMKAEQRDGIEYEFTTVLDLTHDNYAVRTKDRTRIFSEPMLLTEQAGILLKQWLNSGSADACINGNQFLELEALMQQAGIDIEKYCAKRGLNSLHDVQQQKFDETCAGIHSIIQRNQKAQQDNEQQLHAENEARLENDYQAALKDIQNASHVNDLNRPVNYFKGTKYEQQILNACQAKSDMEGWSE
;
A
#
# COMPACT_ATOMS: atom_id res chain seq x y z
N MET A 1 12.54 2.59 -19.10
CA MET A 1 11.86 3.02 -17.85
C MET A 1 11.62 4.51 -17.95
N THR A 2 10.36 4.92 -18.01
CA THR A 2 9.97 6.34 -18.05
C THR A 2 9.91 6.84 -16.61
N VAL A 3 10.65 7.89 -16.29
CA VAL A 3 10.65 8.51 -14.95
C VAL A 3 9.61 9.63 -14.94
N PHE A 4 8.64 9.56 -14.03
CA PHE A 4 7.62 10.59 -13.86
C PHE A 4 7.78 11.29 -12.50
N PHE A 5 7.66 12.61 -12.49
CA PHE A 5 7.66 13.42 -11.27
C PHE A 5 6.21 13.71 -10.86
N LYS A 6 5.90 13.55 -9.57
CA LYS A 6 4.60 13.93 -8.99
C LYS A 6 4.80 14.86 -7.81
N LYS A 7 3.75 15.58 -7.43
CA LYS A 7 3.73 16.37 -6.20
C LYS A 7 4.05 15.46 -5.00
N ALA A 8 4.95 15.90 -4.13
CA ALA A 8 5.32 15.14 -2.95
C ALA A 8 4.15 15.12 -1.96
N GLU A 9 3.71 13.92 -1.59
CA GLU A 9 2.59 13.71 -0.67
C GLU A 9 3.01 12.65 0.36
N ARG A 10 2.72 12.89 1.64
CA ARG A 10 2.97 11.94 2.73
C ARG A 10 1.85 10.89 2.76
N LYS A 11 1.84 9.96 1.80
CA LYS A 11 0.86 8.85 1.80
C LYS A 11 1.35 7.70 2.65
N ASN A 12 0.59 7.32 3.67
CA ASN A 12 0.80 6.11 4.48
C ASN A 12 2.25 5.91 4.96
N ALA A 13 2.95 7.00 5.28
CA ALA A 13 4.29 6.92 5.81
C ALA A 13 4.22 6.18 7.16
N LYS A 14 5.07 5.16 7.33
CA LYS A 14 5.20 4.46 8.61
C LYS A 14 6.27 5.14 9.45
N LEU A 15 6.02 5.25 10.74
CA LEU A 15 6.93 5.90 11.65
C LEU A 15 8.23 5.09 11.74
N ARG A 16 9.37 5.81 11.65
CA ARG A 16 10.71 5.32 11.99
C ARG A 16 11.27 6.25 13.02
N LEU A 17 11.13 5.89 14.29
CA LEU A 17 11.50 6.76 15.40
C LEU A 17 12.57 6.08 16.26
N ALA A 18 13.60 6.83 16.61
CA ALA A 18 14.68 6.39 17.48
C ALA A 18 14.69 7.20 18.78
N LEU A 19 14.78 6.49 19.91
CA LEU A 19 14.95 7.04 21.25
C LEU A 19 16.33 6.66 21.78
N ALA A 20 17.27 7.59 21.76
CA ALA A 20 18.60 7.41 22.32
C ALA A 20 18.67 8.00 23.73
N GLY A 21 19.48 7.44 24.62
CA GLY A 21 19.67 8.02 25.96
C GLY A 21 20.38 7.11 26.94
N PRO A 22 20.92 7.67 28.04
CA PRO A 22 21.56 6.89 29.10
C PRO A 22 20.56 5.97 29.81
N THR A 23 21.06 5.06 30.64
CA THR A 23 20.20 4.25 31.51
C THR A 23 19.37 5.16 32.42
N GLY A 24 18.09 4.82 32.63
CA GLY A 24 17.17 5.60 33.47
C GLY A 24 16.52 6.82 32.79
N SER A 25 16.86 7.13 31.53
CA SER A 25 16.28 8.27 30.80
C SER A 25 14.85 8.04 30.26
N GLY A 26 14.16 6.98 30.70
CA GLY A 26 12.78 6.71 30.30
C GLY A 26 12.54 6.25 28.86
N LYS A 27 13.51 5.60 28.19
CA LYS A 27 13.39 5.16 26.78
C LYS A 27 12.20 4.22 26.54
N THR A 28 12.10 3.14 27.32
CA THR A 28 11.04 2.13 27.21
C THR A 28 9.67 2.75 27.43
N LEU A 29 9.51 3.46 28.55
CA LEU A 29 8.27 4.17 28.89
C LEU A 29 7.89 5.21 27.83
N GLY A 30 8.86 6.02 27.36
CA GLY A 30 8.64 7.00 26.31
C GLY A 30 8.17 6.36 25.01
N GLY A 31 8.79 5.25 24.58
CA GLY A 31 8.38 4.48 23.42
C GLY A 31 6.96 3.93 23.55
N LEU A 32 6.62 3.37 24.71
CA LEU A 32 5.28 2.85 25.02
C LEU A 32 4.21 3.95 25.00
N LEU A 33 4.47 5.10 25.61
CA LEU A 33 3.53 6.24 25.61
C LEU A 33 3.31 6.79 24.20
N LEU A 34 4.36 6.90 23.38
CA LEU A 34 4.23 7.28 21.99
C LEU A 34 3.41 6.26 21.20
N ALA A 35 3.70 4.96 21.36
CA ALA A 35 2.95 3.88 20.71
C ALA A 35 1.47 3.88 21.11
N LYS A 36 1.17 4.12 22.40
CA LYS A 36 -0.20 4.27 22.92
C LYS A 36 -0.94 5.42 22.22
N GLY A 37 -0.30 6.58 22.09
CA GLY A 37 -0.90 7.73 21.40
C GLY A 37 -1.10 7.52 19.90
N ILE A 38 -0.22 6.74 19.27
CA ILE A 38 -0.41 6.28 17.87
C ILE A 38 -1.62 5.34 17.79
N GLY A 39 -1.79 4.48 18.79
CA GLY A 39 -2.88 3.52 18.90
C GLY A 39 -2.70 2.30 18.01
N GLY A 40 -3.66 1.38 18.08
CA GLY A 40 -3.57 0.06 17.46
C GLY A 40 -2.90 -0.97 18.38
N ARG A 41 -2.52 -2.12 17.83
CA ARG A 41 -1.84 -3.19 18.58
C ARG A 41 -0.35 -2.91 18.67
N ILE A 42 0.19 -3.03 19.88
CA ILE A 42 1.60 -2.73 20.18
C ILE A 42 2.33 -4.03 20.51
N ALA A 43 3.48 -4.24 19.90
CA ALA A 43 4.42 -5.28 20.26
C ALA A 43 5.73 -4.66 20.78
N VAL A 44 6.33 -5.30 21.78
CA VAL A 44 7.67 -4.96 22.26
C VAL A 44 8.58 -6.18 22.12
N ALA A 45 9.63 -6.03 21.33
CA ALA A 45 10.73 -6.98 21.24
C ALA A 45 11.86 -6.50 22.16
N ASP A 46 11.93 -7.11 23.35
CA ASP A 46 12.81 -6.71 24.44
C ASP A 46 14.10 -7.54 24.45
N THR A 47 15.23 -6.88 24.65
CA THR A 47 16.58 -7.46 24.79
C THR A 47 17.13 -7.29 26.21
N GLU A 48 16.40 -6.57 27.07
CA GLU A 48 16.73 -6.18 28.44
C GLU A 48 16.07 -7.12 29.47
N ASN A 49 15.95 -8.41 29.13
CA ASN A 49 15.44 -9.47 30.01
C ASN A 49 14.01 -9.22 30.55
N SER A 50 13.09 -8.86 29.66
CA SER A 50 11.67 -8.62 29.97
C SER A 50 11.43 -7.42 30.89
N SER A 51 12.33 -6.44 30.89
CA SER A 51 12.15 -5.18 31.62
C SER A 51 10.93 -4.39 31.15
N ALA A 52 10.51 -4.56 29.89
CA ALA A 52 9.33 -3.90 29.35
C ALA A 52 8.04 -4.36 30.04
N GLU A 53 7.96 -5.62 30.49
CA GLU A 53 6.77 -6.18 31.16
C GLU A 53 6.39 -5.41 32.44
N LEU A 54 7.34 -4.67 33.04
CA LEU A 54 7.09 -3.81 34.20
C LEU A 54 6.14 -2.64 33.93
N TYR A 55 5.78 -2.40 32.66
CA TYR A 55 4.89 -1.31 32.24
C TYR A 55 3.49 -1.81 31.79
N GLU A 56 3.13 -3.05 32.12
CA GLU A 56 1.83 -3.65 31.73
C GLU A 56 0.61 -2.87 32.26
N ASP A 57 0.77 -2.20 33.40
CA ASP A 57 -0.24 -1.34 34.02
C ASP A 57 -0.40 0.02 33.31
N VAL A 58 0.61 0.46 32.54
CA VAL A 58 0.63 1.76 31.86
C VAL A 58 0.06 1.67 30.44
N VAL A 59 0.45 0.63 29.71
CA VAL A 59 0.10 0.42 28.30
C VAL A 59 -0.19 -1.06 28.05
N ALA A 60 -1.26 -1.35 27.32
CA ALA A 60 -1.51 -2.71 26.83
C ALA A 60 -0.64 -3.00 25.60
N PHE A 61 0.26 -3.97 25.70
CA PHE A 61 1.12 -4.44 24.61
C PHE A 61 1.40 -5.94 24.74
N GLU A 62 1.84 -6.56 23.65
CA GLU A 62 2.33 -7.93 23.64
C GLU A 62 3.87 -7.92 23.65
N HIS A 63 4.47 -8.85 24.38
CA HIS A 63 5.91 -8.88 24.63
C HIS A 63 6.58 -10.09 23.98
N ALA A 64 7.76 -9.90 23.42
CA ALA A 64 8.65 -10.94 22.93
C ALA A 64 10.07 -10.70 23.44
N ASN A 65 10.65 -11.70 24.10
CA ASN A 65 11.99 -11.61 24.63
C ASN A 65 13.03 -12.12 23.60
N ILE A 66 13.94 -11.25 23.17
CA ILE A 66 15.09 -11.58 22.35
C ILE A 66 16.27 -11.88 23.28
N GLN A 67 16.68 -13.14 23.33
CA GLN A 67 17.83 -13.59 24.13
C GLN A 67 19.10 -13.71 23.28
N PRO A 68 20.30 -13.64 23.89
CA PRO A 68 21.57 -13.91 23.20
C PRO A 68 21.57 -15.26 22.45
N PRO A 69 22.31 -15.40 21.35
CA PRO A 69 23.10 -14.36 20.68
C PRO A 69 22.20 -13.33 19.97
N TYR A 70 22.57 -12.05 20.02
CA TYR A 70 21.83 -10.92 19.46
C TYR A 70 22.16 -10.71 17.97
N THR A 71 21.99 -11.75 17.15
CA THR A 71 22.33 -11.68 15.73
C THR A 71 21.35 -10.79 14.96
N PRO A 72 21.78 -10.07 13.91
CA PRO A 72 20.89 -9.23 13.08
C PRO A 72 19.64 -9.98 12.60
N GLU A 73 19.78 -11.27 12.28
CA GLU A 73 18.68 -12.12 11.83
C GLU A 73 17.57 -12.29 12.86
N LYS A 74 17.88 -12.35 14.17
CA LYS A 74 16.83 -12.44 15.19
C LYS A 74 15.98 -11.18 15.28
N PHE A 75 16.60 -10.02 15.06
CA PHE A 75 15.86 -8.76 15.02
C PHE A 75 14.99 -8.68 13.76
N ILE A 76 15.49 -9.16 12.61
CA ILE A 76 14.70 -9.28 11.37
C ILE A 76 13.50 -10.21 11.60
N ASP A 77 13.71 -11.37 12.22
CA ASP A 77 12.65 -12.33 12.51
C ASP A 77 11.59 -11.73 13.45
N ALA A 78 12.00 -10.94 14.45
CA ALA A 78 11.08 -10.24 15.34
C ALA A 78 10.23 -9.20 14.59
N ILE A 79 10.83 -8.45 13.65
CA ILE A 79 10.09 -7.50 12.79
C ILE A 79 9.05 -8.26 11.96
N HIS A 80 9.46 -9.29 11.22
CA HIS A 80 8.54 -10.06 10.39
C HIS A 80 7.45 -10.77 11.19
N ALA A 81 7.76 -11.27 12.39
CA ALA A 81 6.78 -11.87 13.28
C ALA A 81 5.72 -10.86 13.72
N ALA A 82 6.14 -9.63 14.05
CA ALA A 82 5.21 -8.57 14.42
C ALA A 82 4.30 -8.16 13.24
N GLU A 83 4.86 -8.05 12.03
CA GLU A 83 4.07 -7.78 10.83
C GLU A 83 3.03 -8.87 10.56
N LYS A 84 3.47 -10.14 10.61
CA LYS A 84 2.60 -11.30 10.36
C LYS A 84 1.49 -11.44 11.41
N ALA A 85 1.76 -11.05 12.65
CA ALA A 85 0.78 -11.05 13.73
C ALA A 85 -0.20 -9.86 13.65
N GLY A 86 0.00 -8.92 12.72
CA GLY A 86 -0.89 -7.78 12.50
C GLY A 86 -0.81 -6.72 13.59
N PHE A 87 0.40 -6.46 14.11
CA PHE A 87 0.62 -5.31 14.99
C PHE A 87 0.66 -4.00 14.19
N ASP A 88 0.35 -2.88 14.84
CA ASP A 88 0.43 -1.55 14.22
C ASP A 88 1.76 -0.86 14.54
N THR A 89 2.33 -1.16 15.71
CA THR A 89 3.59 -0.60 16.18
C THR A 89 4.45 -1.68 16.84
N LEU A 90 5.70 -1.78 16.43
CA LEU A 90 6.74 -2.58 17.08
C LEU A 90 7.77 -1.66 17.73
N ILE A 91 8.05 -1.92 19.00
CA ILE A 91 9.16 -1.32 19.74
C ILE A 91 10.30 -2.33 19.83
N LEU A 92 11.48 -1.99 19.31
CA LEU A 92 12.72 -2.74 19.50
C LEU A 92 13.50 -2.12 20.65
N ASP A 93 13.47 -2.78 21.82
CA ASP A 93 14.09 -2.28 23.05
C ASP A 93 15.23 -3.19 23.51
N SER A 94 16.48 -2.98 23.13
CA SER A 94 17.05 -1.94 22.30
C SER A 94 17.76 -2.56 21.10
N ILE A 95 18.03 -1.74 20.08
CA ILE A 95 18.85 -2.18 18.94
C ILE A 95 20.36 -2.12 19.26
N THR A 96 20.75 -1.61 20.44
CA THR A 96 22.15 -1.60 20.89
C THR A 96 22.71 -3.02 21.00
N HIS A 97 21.89 -3.99 21.41
CA HIS A 97 22.32 -5.37 21.55
C HIS A 97 22.65 -6.05 20.20
N GLU A 98 21.97 -5.67 19.12
CA GLU A 98 22.32 -6.14 17.76
C GLU A 98 23.74 -5.73 17.37
N TRP A 99 24.19 -4.58 17.84
CA TRP A 99 25.50 -4.03 17.50
C TRP A 99 26.60 -4.54 18.43
N SER A 100 26.48 -4.24 19.72
CA SER A 100 27.53 -4.44 20.72
C SER A 100 27.20 -5.50 21.77
N GLY A 101 26.03 -6.12 21.70
CA GLY A 101 25.62 -7.20 22.60
C GLY A 101 26.32 -8.53 22.29
N VAL A 102 26.13 -9.51 23.19
CA VAL A 102 26.67 -10.87 23.03
C VAL A 102 26.17 -11.52 21.74
N GLY A 103 27.08 -11.91 20.86
CA GLY A 103 26.78 -12.43 19.54
C GLY A 103 26.23 -11.42 18.53
N GLY A 104 26.30 -10.13 18.85
CA GLY A 104 25.99 -9.01 17.95
C GLY A 104 27.11 -8.73 16.96
N CYS A 105 26.95 -7.67 16.14
CA CYS A 105 27.85 -7.35 15.04
C CYS A 105 29.33 -7.26 15.44
N LEU A 106 29.66 -6.56 16.52
CA LEU A 106 31.05 -6.37 16.95
C LEU A 106 31.72 -7.69 17.34
N GLU A 107 31.04 -8.56 18.08
CA GLU A 107 31.57 -9.87 18.48
C GLU A 107 31.67 -10.82 17.27
N ILE A 108 30.72 -10.77 16.35
CA ILE A 108 30.79 -11.54 15.09
C ILE A 108 32.02 -11.12 14.28
N VAL A 109 32.28 -9.81 14.16
CA VAL A 109 33.47 -9.29 13.46
C VAL A 109 34.75 -9.78 14.13
N ASP A 110 34.85 -9.67 15.45
CA ASP A 110 36.04 -10.08 16.20
C ASP A 110 36.31 -11.59 16.07
N LYS A 111 35.26 -12.41 16.18
CA LYS A 111 35.33 -13.86 15.97
C LYS A 111 35.75 -14.21 14.55
N LEU A 112 35.20 -13.56 13.53
CA LEU A 112 35.57 -13.81 12.13
C LEU A 112 37.00 -13.34 11.83
N SER A 113 37.40 -12.20 12.38
CA SER A 113 38.75 -11.67 12.24
C SER A 113 39.78 -12.63 12.83
N SER A 114 39.56 -13.09 14.07
CA SER A 114 40.48 -14.02 14.75
C SER A 114 40.53 -15.42 14.14
N THR A 115 39.41 -15.96 13.66
CA THR A 115 39.33 -17.36 13.17
C THR A 115 39.52 -17.48 11.66
N THR A 116 38.66 -16.82 10.88
CA THR A 116 38.53 -17.05 9.44
C THR A 116 39.50 -16.18 8.65
N PHE A 117 39.65 -14.93 9.05
CA PHE A 117 40.45 -13.94 8.34
C PHE A 117 41.83 -13.69 8.97
N LYS A 118 42.22 -14.47 9.99
CA LYS A 118 43.56 -14.48 10.63
C LYS A 118 44.10 -13.08 10.98
N GLY A 119 43.27 -12.23 11.56
CA GLY A 119 43.59 -10.86 11.95
C GLY A 119 43.18 -9.79 10.93
N ASN A 120 42.63 -10.16 9.77
CA ASN A 120 42.11 -9.20 8.80
C ASN A 120 40.66 -8.81 9.11
N SER A 121 40.51 -7.71 9.86
CA SER A 121 39.21 -7.13 10.20
C SER A 121 38.40 -6.66 8.99
N TRP A 122 39.04 -6.27 7.87
CA TRP A 122 38.32 -5.84 6.67
C TRP A 122 37.52 -6.98 6.02
N GLY A 123 38.12 -8.17 5.97
CA GLY A 123 37.45 -9.39 5.51
C GLY A 123 36.25 -9.74 6.40
N ALA A 124 36.40 -9.64 7.72
CA ALA A 124 35.31 -9.86 8.66
C ALA A 124 34.15 -8.85 8.47
N TRP A 125 34.47 -7.57 8.31
CA TRP A 125 33.45 -6.54 8.04
C TRP A 125 32.69 -6.76 6.73
N SER A 126 33.33 -7.34 5.71
CA SER A 126 32.66 -7.67 4.44
C SER A 126 31.52 -8.70 4.62
N GLN A 127 31.60 -9.54 5.66
CA GLN A 127 30.58 -10.53 5.99
C GLN A 127 29.49 -9.99 6.93
N VAL A 128 29.84 -9.08 7.84
CA VAL A 128 28.90 -8.55 8.84
C VAL A 128 28.10 -7.36 8.33
N THR A 129 28.73 -6.46 7.55
CA THR A 129 28.06 -5.26 7.01
C THR A 129 26.77 -5.58 6.23
N PRO A 130 26.72 -6.60 5.36
CA PRO A 130 25.49 -6.97 4.67
C PRO A 130 24.38 -7.46 5.61
N ARG A 131 24.73 -8.14 6.71
CA ARG A 131 23.76 -8.66 7.69
C ARG A 131 23.12 -7.52 8.48
N HIS A 132 23.94 -6.60 8.97
CA HIS A 132 23.47 -5.38 9.63
C HIS A 132 22.60 -4.53 8.69
N ARG A 133 23.02 -4.36 7.42
CA ARG A 133 22.21 -3.64 6.42
C ARG A 133 20.84 -4.27 6.20
N LYS A 134 20.75 -5.61 6.11
CA LYS A 134 19.46 -6.30 6.00
C LYS A 134 18.55 -6.02 7.21
N PHE A 135 19.12 -5.91 8.40
CA PHE A 135 18.37 -5.52 9.59
C PHE A 135 17.85 -4.08 9.51
N ILE A 136 18.68 -3.13 9.08
CA ILE A 136 18.24 -1.75 8.81
C ILE A 136 17.14 -1.72 7.76
N ASP A 137 17.34 -2.42 6.64
CA ASP A 137 16.37 -2.50 5.54
C ASP A 137 15.03 -3.08 6.03
N ALA A 138 15.04 -4.13 6.85
CA ALA A 138 13.84 -4.70 7.44
C ALA A 138 13.07 -3.67 8.30
N MET A 139 13.77 -2.89 9.14
CA MET A 139 13.13 -1.80 9.88
C MET A 139 12.55 -0.75 8.94
N LEU A 140 13.30 -0.30 7.94
CA LEU A 140 12.89 0.78 7.05
C LEU A 140 11.72 0.39 6.15
N GLN A 141 11.72 -0.83 5.62
CA GLN A 141 10.71 -1.34 4.69
C GLN A 141 9.47 -1.89 5.38
N SER A 142 9.46 -1.95 6.72
CA SER A 142 8.36 -2.54 7.46
C SER A 142 6.99 -1.89 7.18
N SER A 143 5.96 -2.69 7.09
CA SER A 143 4.57 -2.27 6.92
C SER A 143 3.94 -1.66 8.18
N ILE A 144 4.62 -1.73 9.33
CA ILE A 144 4.13 -1.25 10.64
C ILE A 144 5.01 -0.10 11.14
N ASN A 145 4.57 0.62 12.18
CA ASN A 145 5.39 1.65 12.81
C ASN A 145 6.53 1.00 13.60
N ILE A 146 7.74 1.53 13.47
CA ILE A 146 8.92 1.05 14.19
C ILE A 146 9.43 2.16 15.11
N ILE A 147 9.49 1.84 16.40
CA ILE A 147 10.17 2.62 17.41
C ILE A 147 11.37 1.80 17.87
N VAL A 148 12.55 2.39 17.91
CA VAL A 148 13.75 1.74 18.45
C VAL A 148 14.25 2.51 19.65
N THR A 149 14.81 1.81 20.63
CA THR A 149 15.61 2.43 21.68
C THR A 149 17.09 2.15 21.43
N MET A 150 17.94 3.09 21.84
CA MET A 150 19.39 2.96 21.82
C MET A 150 19.95 3.43 23.15
N ARG A 151 20.91 2.68 23.70
CA ARG A 151 21.70 3.16 24.82
C ARG A 151 22.69 4.20 24.31
N SER A 152 22.97 5.21 25.14
CA SER A 152 24.01 6.19 24.86
C SER A 152 25.11 6.12 25.92
N LYS A 153 26.37 6.27 25.49
CA LYS A 153 27.55 6.39 26.34
C LYS A 153 28.16 7.78 26.22
N MET A 154 28.93 8.18 27.22
CA MET A 154 29.69 9.43 27.15
C MET A 154 30.72 9.33 26.02
N ASP A 155 30.64 10.26 25.07
CA ASP A 155 31.64 10.40 24.01
C ASP A 155 32.80 11.25 24.50
N THR A 156 34.01 10.86 24.10
CA THR A 156 35.24 11.50 24.53
C THR A 156 36.20 11.64 23.37
N VAL A 157 36.75 12.84 23.19
CA VAL A 157 37.79 13.11 22.20
C VAL A 157 39.13 13.36 22.88
N GLN A 158 40.21 12.95 22.23
CA GLN A 158 41.55 13.30 22.67
C GLN A 158 41.95 14.62 22.02
N VAL A 159 42.03 15.68 22.83
CA VAL A 159 42.50 17.00 22.42
C VAL A 159 43.96 17.14 22.79
N ASP A 160 44.77 17.70 21.90
CA ASP A 160 46.16 18.04 22.21
C ASP A 160 46.16 19.24 23.18
N ALA A 161 46.64 19.03 24.41
CA ALA A 161 46.70 20.07 25.43
C ALA A 161 48.03 20.86 25.37
N GLY A 162 48.84 20.66 24.32
CA GLY A 162 50.19 21.20 24.21
C GLY A 162 51.23 20.34 24.92
N ASN A 163 52.50 20.49 24.53
CA ASN A 163 53.65 19.69 25.02
C ASN A 163 53.51 18.16 24.82
N GLY A 164 52.78 17.71 23.79
CA GLY A 164 52.62 16.28 23.48
C GLY A 164 51.75 15.51 24.50
N LYS A 165 51.04 16.22 25.39
CA LYS A 165 50.09 15.61 26.33
C LYS A 165 48.69 15.61 25.73
N LYS A 166 48.13 14.41 25.56
CA LYS A 166 46.73 14.23 25.15
C LYS A 166 45.83 14.36 26.37
N LYS A 167 44.81 15.23 26.28
CA LYS A 167 43.75 15.37 27.27
C LYS A 167 42.47 14.78 26.70
N VAL A 168 41.80 13.94 27.50
CA VAL A 168 40.49 13.39 27.14
C VAL A 168 39.43 14.42 27.54
N GLU A 169 38.72 14.98 26.56
CA GLU A 169 37.60 15.88 26.79
C GLU A 169 36.29 15.17 26.47
N LYS A 170 35.28 15.37 27.33
CA LYS A 170 33.94 14.82 27.16
C LYS A 170 33.17 15.70 26.20
N VAL A 171 32.68 15.15 25.09
CA VAL A 171 32.07 15.94 23.99
C VAL A 171 30.56 15.83 23.97
N GLY A 172 29.98 14.81 24.60
CA GLY A 172 28.54 14.64 24.69
C GLY A 172 28.16 13.20 24.94
N MET A 173 26.92 12.85 24.61
CA MET A 173 26.45 11.46 24.61
C MET A 173 26.42 10.96 23.16
N LYS A 174 26.87 9.73 22.93
CA LYS A 174 26.84 9.06 21.63
C LYS A 174 26.08 7.74 21.76
N ALA A 175 25.19 7.47 20.81
CA ALA A 175 24.47 6.20 20.76
C ALA A 175 25.43 5.03 20.55
N GLU A 176 25.19 3.93 21.25
CA GLU A 176 25.93 2.69 21.10
C GLU A 176 25.41 1.91 19.89
N GLN A 177 25.79 2.37 18.71
CA GLN A 177 25.38 1.81 17.43
C GLN A 177 26.39 2.21 16.34
N ARG A 178 26.27 1.65 15.14
CA ARG A 178 27.06 2.04 13.98
C ARG A 178 26.89 3.53 13.67
N ASP A 179 28.00 4.21 13.44
CA ASP A 179 28.01 5.62 13.01
C ASP A 179 27.13 5.83 11.77
N GLY A 180 26.24 6.82 11.86
CA GLY A 180 25.31 7.18 10.79
C GLY A 180 23.95 6.51 10.86
N ILE A 181 23.68 5.67 11.85
CA ILE A 181 22.35 5.04 12.05
C ILE A 181 21.23 6.08 12.16
N GLU A 182 21.52 7.26 12.70
CA GLU A 182 20.59 8.38 12.82
C GLU A 182 20.05 8.88 11.47
N TYR A 183 20.78 8.64 10.37
CA TYR A 183 20.34 9.01 9.03
C TYR A 183 19.21 8.13 8.50
N GLU A 184 19.02 6.95 9.07
CA GLU A 184 18.00 5.98 8.65
C GLU A 184 16.60 6.34 9.19
N PHE A 185 16.51 6.94 10.37
CA PHE A 185 15.22 7.23 11.02
C PHE A 185 14.57 8.53 10.53
N THR A 186 13.24 8.60 10.61
CA THR A 186 12.49 9.85 10.30
C THR A 186 12.69 10.88 11.41
N THR A 187 12.69 10.41 12.65
CA THR A 187 12.89 11.22 13.85
C THR A 187 13.81 10.47 14.82
N VAL A 188 14.77 11.19 15.38
CA VAL A 188 15.73 10.71 16.38
C VAL A 188 15.68 11.70 17.55
N LEU A 189 15.38 11.19 18.73
CA LEU A 189 15.26 11.94 19.96
C LEU A 189 16.28 11.42 20.97
N ASP A 190 17.08 12.32 21.52
CA ASP A 190 17.93 12.09 22.67
C ASP A 190 17.16 12.40 23.95
N LEU A 191 17.04 11.43 24.84
CA LEU A 191 16.40 11.57 26.14
C LEU A 191 17.42 12.02 27.18
N THR A 192 17.10 13.10 27.88
CA THR A 192 17.88 13.59 29.02
C THR A 192 17.63 12.72 30.26
N HIS A 193 18.44 12.91 31.32
CA HIS A 193 18.22 12.24 32.61
C HIS A 193 16.87 12.61 33.25
N ASP A 194 16.33 13.79 32.91
CA ASP A 194 15.02 14.26 33.37
C ASP A 194 13.88 13.82 32.44
N ASN A 195 14.12 12.83 31.57
CA ASN A 195 13.17 12.25 30.61
C ASN A 195 12.65 13.21 29.52
N TYR A 196 13.33 14.35 29.30
CA TYR A 196 12.99 15.24 28.20
C TYR A 196 13.57 14.72 26.90
N ALA A 197 12.74 14.67 25.85
CA ALA A 197 13.17 14.38 24.49
C ALA A 197 13.67 15.64 23.81
N VAL A 198 14.93 15.59 23.36
CA VAL A 198 15.59 16.62 22.56
C VAL A 198 15.83 16.05 21.17
N ARG A 199 15.48 16.78 20.10
CA ARG A 199 15.69 16.25 18.74
C ARG A 199 17.19 16.25 18.38
N THR A 200 17.67 15.11 17.89
CA THR A 200 18.89 15.04 17.05
C THR A 200 18.52 15.25 15.59
N LYS A 201 17.38 14.68 15.19
CA LYS A 201 16.81 14.76 13.84
C LYS A 201 15.30 14.72 13.95
N ASP A 202 14.60 15.64 13.30
CA ASP A 202 13.15 15.59 13.29
C ASP A 202 12.58 16.11 11.97
N ARG A 203 11.99 15.21 11.19
CA ARG A 203 11.24 15.58 9.98
C ARG A 203 9.79 15.98 10.28
N THR A 204 9.32 15.73 11.50
CA THR A 204 7.92 15.97 11.88
C THR A 204 7.65 17.41 12.28
N ARG A 205 8.67 18.10 12.80
CA ARG A 205 8.61 19.44 13.43
C ARG A 205 7.83 19.47 14.74
N ILE A 206 7.42 18.30 15.26
CA ILE A 206 6.69 18.17 16.53
C ILE A 206 7.62 18.45 17.70
N PHE A 207 8.88 18.00 17.62
CA PHE A 207 9.88 18.10 18.68
C PHE A 207 10.78 19.33 18.48
N SER A 208 10.18 20.45 18.07
CA SER A 208 10.89 21.72 17.85
C SER A 208 11.44 22.32 19.14
N GLU A 209 10.83 22.01 20.28
CA GLU A 209 11.32 22.33 21.61
C GLU A 209 11.45 21.05 22.45
N PRO A 210 12.36 20.99 23.43
CA PRO A 210 12.44 19.86 24.35
C PRO A 210 11.12 19.62 25.07
N MET A 211 10.64 18.37 25.10
CA MET A 211 9.38 18.02 25.74
C MET A 211 9.39 16.61 26.33
N LEU A 212 8.51 16.35 27.30
CA LEU A 212 8.28 14.99 27.80
C LEU A 212 7.53 14.15 26.76
N LEU A 213 7.94 12.89 26.62
CA LEU A 213 7.21 11.93 25.80
C LEU A 213 5.96 11.48 26.53
N THR A 214 4.81 11.79 25.94
CA THR A 214 3.49 11.49 26.49
C THR A 214 2.62 10.85 25.41
N GLU A 215 1.47 10.31 25.82
CA GLU A 215 0.45 9.84 24.88
C GLU A 215 0.04 10.93 23.87
N GLN A 216 -0.01 12.19 24.31
CA GLN A 216 -0.30 13.32 23.42
C GLN A 216 0.74 13.48 22.30
N ALA A 217 2.02 13.26 22.57
CA ALA A 217 3.05 13.29 21.53
C ALA A 217 2.86 12.17 20.49
N GLY A 218 2.40 10.99 20.93
CA GLY A 218 1.99 9.90 20.02
C GLY A 218 0.79 10.26 19.14
N ILE A 219 -0.20 10.95 19.71
CA ILE A 219 -1.38 11.44 18.95
C ILE A 219 -0.94 12.45 17.88
N LEU A 220 -0.04 13.38 18.22
CA LEU A 220 0.50 14.36 17.26
C LEU A 220 1.28 13.66 16.14
N LEU A 221 2.06 12.63 16.47
CA LEU A 221 2.74 11.80 15.46
C LEU A 221 1.74 11.13 14.53
N LYS A 222 0.69 10.50 15.06
CA LYS A 222 -0.39 9.90 14.26
C LYS A 222 -1.04 10.91 13.32
N GLN A 223 -1.38 12.10 13.84
CA GLN A 223 -1.94 13.17 13.04
C GLN A 223 -0.98 13.61 11.94
N TRP A 224 0.32 13.74 12.24
CA TRP A 224 1.33 14.08 11.24
C TRP A 224 1.47 13.00 10.16
N LEU A 225 1.49 11.72 10.53
CA LEU A 225 1.53 10.59 9.59
C LEU A 225 0.30 10.57 8.66
N ASN A 226 -0.87 10.90 9.21
CA ASN A 226 -2.14 10.92 8.46
C ASN A 226 -2.38 12.21 7.65
N SER A 227 -1.83 13.34 8.08
CA SER A 227 -2.04 14.66 7.48
C SER A 227 -1.59 14.77 6.00
N GLY A 228 -0.74 13.85 5.55
CA GLY A 228 -0.35 13.77 4.15
C GLY A 228 -1.33 13.05 3.23
N SER A 229 -2.37 12.44 3.79
CA SER A 229 -3.37 11.67 3.05
C SER A 229 -4.64 12.46 2.72
N ALA A 230 -4.87 13.63 3.33
CA ALA A 230 -6.12 14.37 3.18
C ALA A 230 -6.30 15.01 1.78
N ASP A 231 -5.20 15.40 1.13
CA ASP A 231 -5.20 16.03 -0.21
C ASP A 231 -4.52 15.15 -1.27
N ALA A 232 -4.38 13.86 -0.98
CA ALA A 232 -3.68 12.91 -1.82
C ALA A 232 -4.36 12.77 -3.20
N CYS A 233 -3.65 13.10 -4.28
CA CYS A 233 -4.10 12.95 -5.67
C CYS A 233 -3.95 11.49 -6.15
N ILE A 234 -4.74 11.03 -7.12
CA ILE A 234 -4.66 9.64 -7.61
C ILE A 234 -3.27 9.29 -8.13
N ASN A 235 -2.87 8.02 -7.99
CA ASN A 235 -1.58 7.54 -8.51
C ASN A 235 -1.65 7.23 -10.02
N GLY A 236 -0.51 6.91 -10.65
CA GLY A 236 -0.45 6.68 -12.10
C GLY A 236 -1.30 5.50 -12.60
N ASN A 237 -1.41 4.41 -11.83
CA ASN A 237 -2.25 3.27 -12.20
C ASN A 237 -3.74 3.65 -12.12
N GLN A 238 -4.11 4.37 -11.04
CA GLN A 238 -5.46 4.89 -10.85
C GLN A 238 -5.83 5.92 -11.93
N PHE A 239 -4.88 6.74 -12.37
CA PHE A 239 -5.08 7.65 -13.49
C PHE A 239 -5.42 6.88 -14.77
N LEU A 240 -4.60 5.86 -15.12
CA LEU A 240 -4.82 5.05 -16.33
C LEU A 240 -6.15 4.30 -16.28
N GLU A 241 -6.51 3.76 -15.12
CA GLU A 241 -7.80 3.11 -14.89
C GLU A 241 -8.96 4.09 -15.09
N LEU A 242 -8.88 5.27 -14.47
CA LEU A 242 -9.93 6.28 -14.57
C LEU A 242 -10.07 6.82 -16.00
N GLU A 243 -8.95 7.04 -16.69
CA GLU A 243 -8.92 7.46 -18.09
C GLU A 243 -9.58 6.42 -18.99
N ALA A 244 -9.23 5.15 -18.84
CA ALA A 244 -9.83 4.06 -19.61
C ALA A 244 -11.34 3.95 -19.37
N LEU A 245 -11.79 4.06 -18.12
CA LEU A 245 -13.21 4.04 -17.77
C LEU A 245 -13.96 5.24 -18.37
N MET A 246 -13.38 6.44 -18.32
CA MET A 246 -14.00 7.63 -18.91
C MET A 246 -14.12 7.53 -20.43
N GLN A 247 -13.09 7.01 -21.10
CA GLN A 247 -13.14 6.76 -22.55
C GLN A 247 -14.22 5.74 -22.90
N GLN A 248 -14.32 4.63 -22.16
CA GLN A 248 -15.36 3.62 -22.36
C GLN A 248 -16.78 4.18 -22.13
N ALA A 249 -16.93 5.10 -21.17
CA ALA A 249 -18.19 5.77 -20.90
C ALA A 249 -18.53 6.90 -21.89
N GLY A 250 -17.62 7.25 -22.80
CA GLY A 250 -17.77 8.40 -23.72
C GLY A 250 -17.72 9.76 -23.00
N ILE A 251 -17.06 9.82 -21.84
CA ILE A 251 -16.93 11.05 -21.05
C ILE A 251 -15.75 11.88 -21.59
N ASP A 252 -16.05 13.13 -21.94
CA ASP A 252 -15.05 14.13 -22.30
C ASP A 252 -14.25 14.55 -21.05
N ILE A 253 -12.98 14.13 -21.01
CA ILE A 253 -12.09 14.32 -19.86
C ILE A 253 -11.83 15.80 -19.57
N GLU A 254 -11.64 16.62 -20.61
CA GLU A 254 -11.37 18.06 -20.45
C GLU A 254 -12.56 18.76 -19.79
N LYS A 255 -13.77 18.49 -20.29
CA LYS A 255 -15.00 19.02 -19.68
C LYS A 255 -15.23 18.50 -18.26
N TYR A 256 -14.91 17.23 -18.01
CA TYR A 256 -15.00 16.64 -16.67
C TYR A 256 -14.11 17.38 -15.67
N CYS A 257 -12.86 17.66 -16.05
CA CYS A 257 -11.87 18.34 -15.23
C CYS A 257 -12.26 19.81 -15.00
N ALA A 258 -12.61 20.52 -16.06
CA ALA A 258 -13.01 21.93 -16.00
C ALA A 258 -14.21 22.17 -15.07
N LYS A 259 -15.24 21.33 -15.14
CA LYS A 259 -16.43 21.43 -14.26
C LYS A 259 -16.11 21.24 -12.77
N ARG A 260 -15.00 20.57 -12.46
CA ARG A 260 -14.60 20.25 -11.08
C ARG A 260 -13.41 21.08 -10.61
N GLY A 261 -12.97 22.06 -11.40
CA GLY A 261 -11.79 22.88 -11.07
C GLY A 261 -10.49 22.09 -11.03
N LEU A 262 -10.42 20.97 -11.75
CA LEU A 262 -9.22 20.13 -11.87
C LEU A 262 -8.44 20.56 -13.12
N ASN A 263 -7.11 20.63 -13.03
CA ASN A 263 -6.27 20.88 -14.20
C ASN A 263 -6.11 19.61 -15.05
N SER A 264 -6.15 18.44 -14.41
CA SER A 264 -6.17 17.13 -15.08
C SER A 264 -6.80 16.07 -14.18
N LEU A 265 -7.03 14.85 -14.71
CA LEU A 265 -7.50 13.72 -13.88
C LEU A 265 -6.54 13.36 -12.75
N HIS A 266 -5.25 13.72 -12.85
CA HIS A 266 -4.32 13.51 -11.74
C HIS A 266 -4.75 14.27 -10.48
N ASP A 267 -5.43 15.41 -10.62
CA ASP A 267 -5.88 16.21 -9.47
C ASP A 267 -7.10 15.60 -8.76
N VAL A 268 -7.65 14.49 -9.27
CA VAL A 268 -8.70 13.74 -8.58
C VAL A 268 -8.15 13.24 -7.24
N GLN A 269 -8.88 13.50 -6.17
CA GLN A 269 -8.49 13.05 -4.84
C GLN A 269 -8.67 11.54 -4.70
N GLN A 270 -7.71 10.86 -4.08
CA GLN A 270 -7.71 9.42 -3.85
C GLN A 270 -8.95 8.97 -3.08
N GLN A 271 -9.42 9.75 -2.10
CA GLN A 271 -10.63 9.44 -1.32
C GLN A 271 -11.92 9.39 -2.17
N LYS A 272 -11.93 10.05 -3.33
CA LYS A 272 -13.06 10.07 -4.26
C LYS A 272 -12.89 9.09 -5.42
N PHE A 273 -11.75 8.39 -5.49
CA PHE A 273 -11.42 7.55 -6.63
C PHE A 273 -12.43 6.42 -6.81
N ASP A 274 -12.65 5.61 -5.77
CA ASP A 274 -13.54 4.45 -5.85
C ASP A 274 -14.99 4.86 -6.16
N GLU A 275 -15.47 5.94 -5.52
CA GLU A 275 -16.80 6.51 -5.80
C GLU A 275 -16.92 7.00 -7.25
N THR A 276 -15.87 7.65 -7.76
CA THR A 276 -15.84 8.15 -9.14
C THR A 276 -15.87 6.97 -10.13
N CYS A 277 -15.05 5.95 -9.91
CA CYS A 277 -15.04 4.74 -10.75
C CYS A 277 -16.40 4.03 -10.72
N ALA A 278 -17.00 3.85 -9.54
CA ALA A 278 -18.33 3.26 -9.41
C ALA A 278 -19.40 4.06 -10.17
N GLY A 279 -19.35 5.40 -10.07
CA GLY A 279 -20.23 6.29 -10.83
C GLY A 279 -20.09 6.11 -12.34
N ILE A 280 -18.86 6.00 -12.86
CA ILE A 280 -18.60 5.80 -14.30
C ILE A 280 -19.04 4.41 -14.76
N HIS A 281 -18.79 3.36 -13.97
CA HIS A 281 -19.30 2.02 -14.26
C HIS A 281 -20.83 2.00 -14.39
N SER A 282 -21.55 2.75 -13.54
CA SER A 282 -23.01 2.86 -13.67
C SER A 282 -23.46 3.52 -14.98
N ILE A 283 -22.65 4.42 -15.56
CA ILE A 283 -22.92 5.04 -16.86
C ILE A 283 -22.70 4.03 -17.97
N ILE A 284 -21.58 3.29 -17.92
CA ILE A 284 -21.25 2.24 -18.90
C ILE A 284 -22.36 1.19 -18.94
N GLN A 285 -22.79 0.69 -17.77
CA GLN A 285 -23.86 -0.30 -17.68
C GLN A 285 -25.19 0.21 -18.24
N ARG A 286 -25.54 1.47 -17.96
CA ARG A 286 -26.76 2.09 -18.51
C ARG A 286 -26.70 2.20 -20.03
N ASN A 287 -25.56 2.62 -20.59
CA ASN A 287 -25.38 2.74 -22.04
C ASN A 287 -25.47 1.37 -22.72
N GLN A 288 -24.83 0.34 -22.15
CA GLN A 288 -24.88 -1.04 -22.67
C GLN A 288 -26.30 -1.60 -22.63
N LYS A 289 -27.02 -1.39 -21.52
CA LYS A 289 -28.40 -1.85 -21.40
C LYS A 289 -29.32 -1.17 -22.42
N ALA A 290 -29.20 0.15 -22.57
CA ALA A 290 -30.01 0.88 -23.56
C ALA A 290 -29.74 0.40 -24.99
N GLN A 291 -28.49 0.06 -25.32
CA GLN A 291 -28.15 -0.51 -26.62
C GLN A 291 -28.76 -1.90 -26.82
N GLN A 292 -28.67 -2.77 -25.81
CA GLN A 292 -29.29 -4.11 -25.86
C GLN A 292 -30.81 -4.03 -25.97
N ASP A 293 -31.46 -3.14 -25.21
CA ASP A 293 -32.91 -2.95 -25.25
C ASP A 293 -33.36 -2.46 -26.64
N ASN A 294 -32.61 -1.54 -27.25
CA ASN A 294 -32.87 -1.09 -28.62
C ASN A 294 -32.68 -2.20 -29.67
N GLU A 295 -31.62 -3.01 -29.55
CA GLU A 295 -31.38 -4.15 -30.45
C GLU A 295 -32.48 -5.20 -30.31
N GLN A 296 -32.91 -5.51 -29.08
CA GLN A 296 -34.01 -6.42 -28.81
C GLN A 296 -35.34 -5.88 -29.35
N GLN A 297 -35.61 -4.59 -29.18
CA GLN A 297 -36.81 -3.96 -29.73
C GLN A 297 -36.81 -4.02 -31.25
N LEU A 298 -35.70 -3.69 -31.90
CA LEU A 298 -35.57 -3.78 -33.37
C LEU A 298 -35.74 -5.22 -33.87
N HIS A 299 -35.19 -6.19 -33.14
CA HIS A 299 -35.37 -7.61 -33.46
C HIS A 299 -36.83 -8.03 -33.31
N ALA A 300 -37.49 -7.66 -32.21
CA ALA A 300 -38.90 -7.96 -31.96
C ALA A 300 -39.83 -7.31 -33.00
N GLU A 301 -39.56 -6.06 -33.40
CA GLU A 301 -40.30 -5.37 -34.46
C GLU A 301 -40.13 -6.06 -35.82
N ASN A 302 -38.90 -6.49 -36.15
CA ASN A 302 -38.65 -7.24 -37.38
C ASN A 302 -39.32 -8.61 -37.37
N GLU A 303 -39.32 -9.32 -36.23
CA GLU A 303 -40.03 -10.60 -36.09
C GLU A 303 -41.55 -10.44 -36.19
N ALA A 304 -42.11 -9.41 -35.55
CA ALA A 304 -43.54 -9.11 -35.63
C ALA A 304 -43.97 -8.75 -37.06
N ARG A 305 -43.14 -7.98 -37.78
CA ARG A 305 -43.37 -7.68 -39.20
C ARG A 305 -43.34 -8.97 -40.03
N LEU A 306 -42.34 -9.82 -39.82
CA LEU A 306 -42.21 -11.09 -40.55
C LEU A 306 -43.39 -12.03 -40.30
N GLU A 307 -43.91 -12.10 -39.06
CA GLU A 307 -45.13 -12.87 -38.74
C GLU A 307 -46.36 -12.29 -39.45
N ASN A 308 -46.54 -10.96 -39.45
CA ASN A 308 -47.65 -10.32 -40.16
C ASN A 308 -47.60 -10.59 -41.68
N ASP A 309 -46.40 -10.49 -42.26
CA ASP A 309 -46.17 -10.80 -43.68
C ASP A 309 -46.48 -12.28 -43.95
N TYR A 310 -46.12 -13.19 -43.03
CA TYR A 310 -46.43 -14.62 -43.14
C TYR A 310 -47.95 -14.88 -43.17
N GLN A 311 -48.70 -14.26 -42.26
CA GLN A 311 -50.16 -14.38 -42.22
C GLN A 311 -50.83 -13.80 -43.49
N ALA A 312 -50.30 -12.70 -44.03
CA ALA A 312 -50.76 -12.15 -45.30
C ALA A 312 -50.47 -13.11 -46.47
N ALA A 313 -49.27 -13.67 -46.53
CA ALA A 313 -48.89 -14.63 -47.56
C ALA A 313 -49.74 -15.89 -47.54
N LEU A 314 -50.14 -16.41 -46.38
CA LEU A 314 -51.09 -17.53 -46.31
C LEU A 314 -52.44 -17.20 -46.94
N LYS A 315 -52.94 -15.98 -46.76
CA LYS A 315 -54.18 -15.52 -47.41
C LYS A 315 -54.01 -15.35 -48.91
N ASP A 316 -52.87 -14.80 -49.35
CA ASP A 316 -52.55 -14.65 -50.77
C ASP A 316 -52.46 -16.02 -51.46
N ILE A 317 -51.85 -17.02 -50.81
CA ILE A 317 -51.78 -18.41 -51.29
C ILE A 317 -53.19 -19.01 -51.40
N GLN A 318 -54.07 -18.81 -50.40
CA GLN A 318 -55.44 -19.31 -50.47
C GLN A 318 -56.25 -18.71 -51.63
N ASN A 319 -56.01 -17.43 -51.94
CA ASN A 319 -56.69 -16.70 -53.00
C ASN A 319 -55.98 -16.76 -54.37
N ALA A 320 -54.85 -17.48 -54.45
CA ALA A 320 -54.12 -17.66 -55.69
C ALA A 320 -55.03 -18.27 -56.77
N SER A 321 -54.84 -17.82 -58.00
CA SER A 321 -55.65 -18.25 -59.15
C SER A 321 -54.84 -18.98 -60.21
N HIS A 322 -53.50 -18.88 -60.14
CA HIS A 322 -52.56 -19.56 -61.03
C HIS A 322 -51.31 -19.98 -60.26
N VAL A 323 -50.64 -21.07 -60.70
CA VAL A 323 -49.41 -21.59 -60.06
C VAL A 323 -48.28 -20.56 -59.93
N ASN A 324 -48.22 -19.56 -60.82
CA ASN A 324 -47.19 -18.51 -60.79
C ASN A 324 -47.39 -17.52 -59.64
N ASP A 325 -48.61 -17.40 -59.11
CA ASP A 325 -48.92 -16.53 -57.96
C ASP A 325 -48.22 -17.04 -56.69
N LEU A 326 -47.88 -18.34 -56.63
CA LEU A 326 -47.19 -18.98 -55.51
C LEU A 326 -45.68 -18.67 -55.45
N ASN A 327 -45.07 -18.23 -56.56
CA ASN A 327 -43.63 -17.94 -56.62
C ASN A 327 -43.23 -16.74 -55.73
N ARG A 328 -44.12 -15.75 -55.59
CA ARG A 328 -43.87 -14.54 -54.80
C ARG A 328 -43.69 -14.85 -53.31
N PRO A 329 -44.61 -15.54 -52.62
CA PRO A 329 -44.44 -15.88 -51.21
C PRO A 329 -43.25 -16.84 -50.99
N VAL A 330 -43.04 -17.83 -51.88
CA VAL A 330 -41.90 -18.76 -51.76
C VAL A 330 -40.55 -18.04 -51.79
N ASN A 331 -40.37 -17.09 -52.72
CA ASN A 331 -39.12 -16.33 -52.81
C ASN A 331 -38.93 -15.34 -51.65
N TYR A 332 -40.00 -14.74 -51.13
CA TYR A 332 -39.92 -13.78 -50.03
C TYR A 332 -39.54 -14.44 -48.70
N PHE A 333 -40.06 -15.64 -48.41
CA PHE A 333 -39.81 -16.35 -47.15
C PHE A 333 -38.60 -17.29 -47.18
N LYS A 334 -37.86 -17.37 -48.29
CA LYS A 334 -36.67 -18.21 -48.42
C LYS A 334 -35.60 -17.83 -47.40
N GLY A 335 -35.11 -18.79 -46.62
CA GLY A 335 -34.13 -18.59 -45.55
C GLY A 335 -34.71 -18.01 -44.25
N THR A 336 -36.03 -17.86 -44.15
CA THR A 336 -36.72 -17.39 -42.93
C THR A 336 -37.29 -18.57 -42.14
N LYS A 337 -37.69 -18.33 -40.88
CA LYS A 337 -38.30 -19.37 -40.04
C LYS A 337 -39.63 -19.92 -40.58
N TYR A 338 -40.29 -19.20 -41.50
CA TYR A 338 -41.57 -19.61 -42.11
C TYR A 338 -41.43 -20.31 -43.46
N GLU A 339 -40.20 -20.47 -43.99
CA GLU A 339 -39.94 -21.03 -45.32
C GLU A 339 -40.68 -22.36 -45.57
N GLN A 340 -40.50 -23.33 -44.67
CA GLN A 340 -41.11 -24.66 -44.81
C GLN A 340 -42.64 -24.63 -44.74
N GLN A 341 -43.21 -23.75 -43.91
CA GLN A 341 -44.66 -23.65 -43.77
C GLN A 341 -45.29 -23.01 -45.00
N ILE A 342 -44.64 -22.01 -45.59
CA ILE A 342 -45.06 -21.41 -46.87
C ILE A 342 -44.97 -22.42 -48.01
N LEU A 343 -43.87 -23.18 -48.10
CA LEU A 343 -43.72 -24.24 -49.11
C LEU A 343 -44.84 -25.28 -49.02
N ASN A 344 -45.15 -25.74 -47.80
CA ASN A 344 -46.23 -26.69 -47.56
C ASN A 344 -47.61 -26.12 -47.93
N ALA A 345 -47.87 -24.85 -47.61
CA ALA A 345 -49.13 -24.18 -47.95
C ALA A 345 -49.30 -24.02 -49.47
N CYS A 346 -48.24 -23.64 -50.18
CA CYS A 346 -48.22 -23.56 -51.64
C CYS A 346 -48.49 -24.94 -52.28
N GLN A 347 -47.82 -25.99 -51.79
CA GLN A 347 -48.03 -27.36 -52.28
C GLN A 347 -49.48 -27.80 -52.09
N ALA A 348 -50.03 -27.64 -50.87
CA ALA A 348 -51.40 -28.02 -50.57
C ALA A 348 -52.42 -27.29 -51.45
N LYS A 349 -52.19 -26.00 -51.75
CA LYS A 349 -53.04 -25.23 -52.66
C LYS A 349 -52.93 -25.74 -54.11
N SER A 350 -51.72 -26.04 -54.59
CA SER A 350 -51.47 -26.60 -55.92
C SER A 350 -52.19 -27.94 -56.10
N ASP A 351 -52.11 -28.81 -55.08
CA ASP A 351 -52.75 -30.12 -55.07
C ASP A 351 -54.28 -30.01 -55.07
N MET A 352 -54.85 -29.04 -54.33
CA MET A 352 -56.30 -28.79 -54.25
C MET A 352 -56.91 -28.29 -55.57
N GLU A 353 -56.21 -27.40 -56.28
CA GLU A 353 -56.70 -26.80 -57.53
C GLU A 353 -56.32 -27.63 -58.77
N GLY A 354 -55.59 -28.73 -58.58
CA GLY A 354 -55.13 -29.60 -59.67
C GLY A 354 -54.09 -28.92 -60.57
N TRP A 355 -53.34 -27.95 -60.04
CA TRP A 355 -52.24 -27.31 -60.74
C TRP A 355 -51.05 -28.27 -60.74
N SER A 356 -50.94 -29.09 -61.78
CA SER A 356 -49.73 -29.86 -62.06
C SER A 356 -48.63 -28.93 -62.60
N GLU A 357 -47.38 -29.19 -62.20
CA GLU A 357 -46.17 -28.55 -62.74
C GLU A 357 -46.12 -28.50 -64.28
#